data_AF-A0A814GMR2-F1
#
_entry.id   AF-A0A814GMR2-F1
#
_cell.length_a   1.000
_cell.length_b   1.000
_cell.length_c   1.000
_cell.angle_alpha   90.00
_cell.angle_beta   90.00
_cell.angle_gamma   90.00
#
_symmetry.space_group_name_H-M   'P 1'
#
loop_
_entity.id
_entity.type
_entity.pdbx_description
1 polymer ?
#
loop_
_entity_poly.entity_id
_entity_poly.type
_entity_poly.pdbx_seq_one_letter_code
_entity_poly.pdbx_strand_id
1 'polypeptide(L)'
;MLFLLVLIFYFLTAISGHGYLYEPVARSSAWLVDSSFRECCTWPNHMEMFCGGMGHQWNTNDGKCSICGEAYDKKVKLFEKGGAMYKGTIVKIYTQGQEIDVKVMLTANHKGYFEFRLCNLDASPSVDASQECLDRHQLLIAGTDSTKFRNVSNYGSEMITVRVQLPSDVACQHCVFQWKYTAANSWGTNPITNQSGPGLGRENETFMGCSDIAILPNGSPTDLPIVIIPTKTTIASTSVTTKTSTTTASSTYYWTWTSMTTTKASTTSVSSTNHWTWPSLSTHGSSSVSSTTTTTTIRRPLGLTTWSSDFFEYQADDEVMYDGIKYRCVVAHRSFPAAAPGPLTWAWWKPIQEEQKRF
;
A
#
# COMPACT_ATOMS: atom_id res chain seq x y z
N MET A 1 -31.47 32.47 6.84
CA MET A 1 -31.43 31.12 7.45
C MET A 1 -30.92 30.04 6.51
N LEU A 2 -31.18 30.08 5.19
CA LEU A 2 -30.69 29.07 4.24
C LEU A 2 -29.15 29.14 3.99
N PHE A 3 -28.56 30.34 4.07
CA PHE A 3 -27.11 30.56 3.91
C PHE A 3 -26.25 30.04 5.07
N LEU A 4 -26.80 29.92 6.28
CA LEU A 4 -26.06 29.41 7.44
C LEU A 4 -25.90 27.89 7.39
N LEU A 5 -26.84 27.19 6.73
CA LEU A 5 -26.84 25.73 6.58
C LEU A 5 -25.86 25.27 5.49
N VAL A 6 -25.60 26.08 4.46
CA VAL A 6 -24.66 25.77 3.38
C VAL A 6 -23.19 25.93 3.84
N LEU A 7 -22.90 26.86 4.74
CA LEU A 7 -21.56 27.05 5.31
C LEU A 7 -21.17 25.98 6.34
N ILE A 8 -22.14 25.36 7.02
CA ILE A 8 -21.89 24.26 7.96
C ILE A 8 -21.61 22.93 7.22
N PHE A 9 -22.09 22.77 5.98
CA PHE A 9 -21.82 21.57 5.17
C PHE A 9 -20.47 21.59 4.43
N TYR A 10 -19.77 22.73 4.40
CA TYR A 10 -18.48 22.88 3.69
C TYR A 10 -17.24 22.65 4.57
N PHE A 11 -17.42 22.32 5.85
CA PHE A 11 -16.34 21.98 6.80
C PHE A 11 -16.24 20.46 7.08
N LEU A 12 -16.48 19.63 6.07
CA LEU A 12 -16.23 18.18 6.13
C LEU A 12 -15.11 17.77 5.16
N THR A 13 -13.98 18.47 5.17
CA THR A 13 -12.73 17.82 4.78
C THR A 13 -12.25 17.07 6.01
N ALA A 14 -12.56 15.78 6.08
CA ALA A 14 -11.92 14.88 7.04
C ALA A 14 -10.42 14.90 6.74
N ILE A 15 -9.67 15.72 7.47
CA ILE A 15 -8.21 15.65 7.49
C ILE A 15 -7.89 14.41 8.31
N SER A 16 -7.93 13.24 7.67
CA SER A 16 -7.72 11.97 8.34
C SER A 16 -6.23 11.65 8.33
N GLY A 17 -5.52 12.16 9.35
CA GLY A 17 -4.16 11.72 9.64
C GLY A 17 -4.18 10.28 10.18
N HIS A 18 -3.26 9.46 9.71
CA HIS A 18 -3.23 8.01 9.88
C HIS A 18 -1.77 7.47 9.82
N GLY A 19 -1.54 6.15 9.89
CA GLY A 19 -0.19 5.57 9.85
C GLY A 19 -0.05 4.38 8.88
N TYR A 20 1.16 4.16 8.37
CA TYR A 20 1.48 3.01 7.51
C TYR A 20 2.90 2.50 7.74
N LEU A 21 3.07 1.21 7.52
CA LEU A 21 4.38 0.57 7.48
C LEU A 21 5.08 0.93 6.16
N TYR A 22 6.21 1.64 6.29
CA TYR A 22 7.02 2.17 5.20
C TYR A 22 8.15 1.21 4.82
N GLU A 23 8.80 0.56 5.79
CA GLU A 23 9.88 -0.41 5.55
C GLU A 23 9.82 -1.55 6.59
N PRO A 24 9.75 -2.84 6.19
CA PRO A 24 9.49 -3.31 4.83
C PRO A 24 8.11 -2.83 4.35
N VAL A 25 8.01 -2.26 3.14
CA VAL A 25 6.80 -1.55 2.71
C VAL A 25 5.56 -2.44 2.72
N ALA A 26 4.45 -1.95 3.29
CA ALA A 26 3.20 -2.70 3.32
C ALA A 26 2.57 -2.82 1.93
N ARG A 27 1.79 -3.88 1.73
CA ARG A 27 1.02 -4.14 0.50
C ARG A 27 0.12 -2.95 0.12
N SER A 28 -0.46 -2.26 1.10
CA SER A 28 -1.33 -1.09 0.89
C SER A 28 -0.56 0.16 0.45
N SER A 29 0.71 0.30 0.82
CA SER A 29 1.54 1.49 0.61
C SER A 29 2.66 1.27 -0.42
N ALA A 30 2.82 0.06 -0.97
CA ALA A 30 3.88 -0.31 -1.90
C ALA A 30 3.96 0.62 -3.13
N TRP A 31 2.81 1.09 -3.63
CA TRP A 31 2.71 2.02 -4.77
C TRP A 31 3.40 3.38 -4.56
N LEU A 32 3.67 3.76 -3.31
CA LEU A 32 4.39 4.99 -3.00
C LEU A 32 5.88 4.89 -3.34
N VAL A 33 6.48 3.72 -3.11
CA VAL A 33 7.94 3.52 -3.18
C VAL A 33 8.36 2.68 -4.38
N ASP A 34 7.45 1.91 -4.96
CA ASP A 34 7.70 1.10 -6.15
C ASP A 34 6.64 1.35 -7.23
N SER A 35 7.10 1.88 -8.36
CA SER A 35 6.26 2.18 -9.51
C SER A 35 5.56 0.96 -10.12
N SER A 36 6.09 -0.26 -9.92
CA SER A 36 5.48 -1.49 -10.41
C SER A 36 4.10 -1.78 -9.80
N PHE A 37 3.80 -1.16 -8.65
CA PHE A 37 2.51 -1.27 -7.99
C PHE A 37 1.52 -0.17 -8.41
N ARG A 38 1.93 0.87 -9.14
CA ARG A 38 1.04 2.02 -9.42
C ARG A 38 -0.11 1.68 -10.37
N GLU A 39 0.14 0.86 -11.39
CA GLU A 39 -0.88 0.53 -12.39
C GLU A 39 -1.99 -0.37 -11.84
N CYS A 40 -1.63 -1.30 -10.96
CA CYS A 40 -2.58 -2.30 -10.44
C CYS A 40 -3.11 -1.99 -9.05
N CYS A 41 -2.34 -1.27 -8.24
CA CYS A 41 -2.35 -1.43 -6.79
C CYS A 41 -2.24 -0.09 -6.05
N THR A 42 -2.57 1.01 -6.74
CA THR A 42 -2.65 2.34 -6.11
C THR A 42 -3.83 2.37 -5.14
N TRP A 43 -3.55 2.73 -3.89
CA TRP A 43 -4.57 2.87 -2.86
C TRP A 43 -4.38 4.19 -2.10
N PRO A 44 -5.15 5.24 -2.44
CA PRO A 44 -5.03 6.55 -1.79
C PRO A 44 -5.19 6.49 -0.27
N ASN A 45 -6.04 5.58 0.22
CA ASN A 45 -6.34 5.39 1.64
C ASN A 45 -5.40 4.37 2.32
N HIS A 46 -4.16 4.22 1.83
CA HIS A 46 -3.12 3.32 2.39
C HIS A 46 -2.75 3.58 3.84
N MET A 47 -3.04 4.78 4.32
CA MET A 47 -2.89 5.14 5.72
C MET A 47 -4.05 4.60 6.56
N GLU A 48 -5.22 4.37 5.97
CA GLU A 48 -6.48 4.04 6.65
C GLU A 48 -6.67 2.54 6.84
N MET A 49 -5.58 1.82 7.08
CA MET A 49 -5.61 0.38 7.38
C MET A 49 -5.95 0.16 8.87
N PHE A 50 -7.02 0.81 9.31
CA PHE A 50 -7.46 1.00 10.69
C PHE A 50 -8.62 0.07 11.14
N CYS A 51 -8.69 -1.15 10.59
CA CYS A 51 -9.66 -2.18 10.96
C CYS A 51 -11.14 -1.82 10.69
N GLY A 52 -11.38 -0.86 9.79
CA GLY A 52 -12.72 -0.30 9.53
C GLY A 52 -13.14 0.81 10.50
N GLY A 53 -12.21 1.31 11.32
CA GLY A 53 -12.43 2.30 12.36
C GLY A 53 -12.76 1.67 13.71
N MET A 54 -12.37 2.33 14.81
CA MET A 54 -12.47 1.82 16.18
C MET A 54 -13.89 1.32 16.52
N GLY A 55 -14.93 2.08 16.19
CA GLY A 55 -16.31 1.70 16.48
C GLY A 55 -16.70 0.39 15.78
N HIS A 56 -16.33 0.21 14.52
CA HIS A 56 -16.62 -1.02 13.78
C HIS A 56 -15.79 -2.20 14.27
N GLN A 57 -14.50 -1.96 14.57
CA GLN A 57 -13.61 -2.96 15.13
C GLN A 57 -14.15 -3.53 16.45
N TRP A 58 -14.54 -2.67 17.39
CA TRP A 58 -14.91 -3.11 18.75
C TRP A 58 -16.39 -3.46 18.91
N ASN A 59 -17.30 -2.69 18.30
CA ASN A 59 -18.74 -2.92 18.49
C ASN A 59 -19.29 -4.02 17.56
N THR A 60 -18.71 -4.17 16.36
CA THR A 60 -19.18 -5.15 15.37
C THR A 60 -18.29 -6.39 15.33
N ASN A 61 -16.97 -6.19 15.37
CA ASN A 61 -15.99 -7.25 15.13
C ASN A 61 -15.30 -7.78 16.39
N ASP A 62 -15.75 -7.41 17.58
CA ASP A 62 -15.21 -7.89 18.87
C ASP A 62 -13.68 -7.69 18.97
N GLY A 63 -13.20 -6.53 18.55
CA GLY A 63 -11.78 -6.16 18.53
C GLY A 63 -10.98 -6.74 17.35
N LYS A 64 -11.58 -7.63 16.53
CA LYS A 64 -10.89 -8.29 15.42
C LYS A 64 -10.62 -7.35 14.27
N CYS A 65 -9.53 -7.64 13.57
CA CYS A 65 -9.05 -6.92 12.41
C CYS A 65 -8.54 -7.91 11.37
N SER A 66 -8.58 -7.56 10.08
CA SER A 66 -7.84 -8.33 9.07
C SER A 66 -6.33 -8.18 9.28
N ILE A 67 -5.53 -9.13 8.81
CA ILE A 67 -4.08 -9.09 9.07
C ILE A 67 -3.46 -7.82 8.47
N CYS A 68 -4.00 -7.36 7.33
CA CYS A 68 -3.54 -6.19 6.60
C CYS A 68 -4.23 -4.88 6.99
N GLY A 69 -5.20 -4.89 7.91
CA GLY A 69 -5.84 -3.66 8.43
C GLY A 69 -7.17 -3.26 7.80
N GLU A 70 -7.70 -4.03 6.84
CA GLU A 70 -9.11 -3.91 6.42
C GLU A 70 -10.07 -4.37 7.53
N ALA A 71 -11.34 -3.94 7.46
CA ALA A 71 -12.39 -4.40 8.37
C ALA A 71 -12.52 -5.93 8.37
N TYR A 72 -12.59 -6.54 9.56
CA TYR A 72 -12.56 -8.00 9.73
C TYR A 72 -13.69 -8.74 9.01
N ASP A 73 -14.90 -8.20 9.04
CA ASP A 73 -16.12 -8.72 8.40
C ASP A 73 -16.23 -8.42 6.89
N LYS A 74 -15.28 -7.67 6.31
CA LYS A 74 -15.28 -7.39 4.86
C LYS A 74 -15.19 -8.71 4.06
N LYS A 75 -16.19 -9.00 3.23
CA LYS A 75 -16.25 -10.26 2.44
C LYS A 75 -15.02 -10.50 1.55
N VAL A 76 -14.46 -9.42 1.01
CA VAL A 76 -13.27 -9.46 0.15
C VAL A 76 -12.20 -8.57 0.77
N LYS A 77 -11.07 -9.18 1.12
CA LYS A 77 -9.86 -8.49 1.56
C LYS A 77 -9.01 -8.23 0.33
N LEU A 78 -8.75 -6.97 0.04
CA LEU A 78 -8.03 -6.53 -1.17
C LEU A 78 -6.54 -6.85 -1.09
N PHE A 79 -5.94 -6.74 0.10
CA PHE A 79 -4.50 -6.85 0.31
C PHE A 79 -4.05 -8.21 0.86
N GLU A 80 -4.99 -9.07 1.25
CA GLU A 80 -4.68 -10.44 1.61
C GLU A 80 -4.57 -11.33 0.36
N LYS A 81 -3.90 -12.48 0.45
CA LYS A 81 -3.67 -13.41 -0.66
C LYS A 81 -4.99 -13.80 -1.33
N GLY A 82 -5.06 -13.59 -2.64
CA GLY A 82 -6.27 -13.77 -3.45
C GLY A 82 -7.10 -12.50 -3.63
N GLY A 83 -6.77 -11.42 -2.91
CA GLY A 83 -7.33 -10.09 -3.11
C GLY A 83 -6.84 -9.41 -4.38
N ALA A 84 -7.64 -8.48 -4.92
CA ALA A 84 -7.34 -7.80 -6.18
C ALA A 84 -6.07 -6.92 -6.15
N MET A 85 -5.63 -6.51 -4.96
CA MET A 85 -4.44 -5.66 -4.76
C MET A 85 -3.22 -6.47 -4.28
N TYR A 86 -3.38 -7.77 -4.05
CA TYR A 86 -2.29 -8.65 -3.63
C TYR A 86 -1.40 -9.03 -4.81
N LYS A 87 -0.08 -8.90 -4.62
CA LYS A 87 0.93 -9.31 -5.62
C LYS A 87 1.87 -10.41 -5.16
N GLY A 88 2.07 -10.57 -3.85
CA GLY A 88 3.05 -11.51 -3.31
C GLY A 88 4.50 -11.16 -3.66
N THR A 89 4.77 -9.91 -4.07
CA THR A 89 6.12 -9.44 -4.38
C THR A 89 6.95 -9.36 -3.10
N ILE A 90 8.07 -10.05 -3.06
CA ILE A 90 9.03 -9.96 -1.96
C ILE A 90 9.68 -8.57 -1.97
N VAL A 91 9.32 -7.71 -1.01
CA VAL A 91 9.79 -6.31 -0.96
C VAL A 91 11.13 -6.14 -0.25
N LYS A 92 11.51 -7.11 0.60
CA LYS A 92 12.78 -7.14 1.32
C LYS A 92 13.24 -8.58 1.55
N ILE A 93 14.56 -8.76 1.58
CA ILE A 93 15.22 -10.01 1.96
C ILE A 93 16.11 -9.73 3.15
N TYR A 94 15.99 -10.57 4.17
CA TYR A 94 16.78 -10.51 5.39
C TYR A 94 17.49 -11.84 5.63
N THR A 95 18.31 -11.89 6.68
CA THR A 95 18.96 -13.12 7.16
C THR A 95 18.33 -13.56 8.48
N GLN A 96 18.28 -14.87 8.72
CA GLN A 96 17.90 -15.45 10.02
C GLN A 96 18.63 -14.77 11.18
N GLY A 97 17.89 -14.43 12.25
CA GLY A 97 18.47 -13.78 13.42
C GLY A 97 18.99 -12.35 13.18
N GLN A 98 18.72 -11.74 12.03
CA GLN A 98 19.13 -10.36 11.77
C GLN A 98 18.33 -9.37 12.63
N GLU A 99 19.02 -8.39 13.20
CA GLU A 99 18.39 -7.16 13.70
C GLU A 99 18.10 -6.23 12.50
N ILE A 100 16.84 -5.83 12.34
CA ILE A 100 16.39 -5.05 11.19
C ILE A 100 15.81 -3.70 11.61
N ASP A 101 16.03 -2.68 10.78
CA ASP A 101 15.33 -1.39 10.88
C ASP A 101 13.94 -1.50 10.24
N VAL A 102 12.92 -1.19 11.02
CA VAL A 102 11.52 -1.10 10.59
C VAL A 102 11.10 0.36 10.63
N LYS A 103 10.58 0.90 9.52
CA LYS A 103 10.15 2.30 9.43
C LYS A 103 8.64 2.37 9.32
N VAL A 104 8.04 3.17 10.20
CA VAL A 104 6.61 3.45 10.25
C VAL A 104 6.41 4.93 10.06
N MET A 105 5.61 5.32 9.09
CA MET A 105 5.21 6.72 8.93
C MET A 105 3.88 6.92 9.62
N LEU A 106 3.86 7.78 10.65
CA LEU A 106 2.64 8.31 11.23
C LEU A 106 2.43 9.71 10.68
N THR A 107 1.27 10.00 10.09
CA THR A 107 0.85 11.36 9.70
C THR A 107 0.01 12.03 10.80
N ALA A 108 -0.62 11.22 11.66
CA ALA A 108 -1.09 11.63 12.97
C ALA A 108 -0.66 10.60 14.02
N ASN A 109 0.18 11.02 14.95
CA ASN A 109 0.59 10.19 16.07
C ASN A 109 -0.40 10.32 17.24
N HIS A 110 -1.05 9.21 17.61
CA HIS A 110 -2.01 9.11 18.70
C HIS A 110 -1.44 8.40 19.96
N LYS A 111 -0.11 8.45 20.16
CA LYS A 111 0.64 7.76 21.23
C LYS A 111 0.40 6.25 21.20
N GLY A 112 0.66 5.53 22.27
CA GLY A 112 0.39 4.09 22.36
C GLY A 112 1.62 3.26 22.06
N TYR A 113 1.51 2.23 21.22
CA TYR A 113 2.63 1.34 20.96
C TYR A 113 2.55 0.58 19.63
N PHE A 114 3.72 0.22 19.10
CA PHE A 114 3.85 -0.70 17.98
C PHE A 114 4.16 -2.12 18.45
N GLU A 115 3.66 -3.09 17.69
CA GLU A 115 4.02 -4.49 17.77
C GLU A 115 4.37 -4.99 16.36
N PHE A 116 5.28 -5.95 16.29
CA PHE A 116 5.71 -6.56 15.04
C PHE A 116 5.61 -8.08 15.14
N ARG A 117 5.17 -8.72 14.06
CA ARG A 117 4.93 -10.15 13.99
C ARG A 117 5.40 -10.72 12.67
N LEU A 118 5.65 -12.02 12.65
CA LEU A 118 6.12 -12.74 11.48
C LEU A 118 5.35 -14.06 11.29
N CYS A 119 5.02 -14.39 10.06
CA CYS A 119 4.46 -15.68 9.70
C CYS A 119 5.20 -16.26 8.50
N ASN A 120 5.62 -17.52 8.60
CA ASN A 120 6.21 -18.27 7.50
C ASN A 120 5.11 -18.95 6.66
N LEU A 121 5.05 -18.65 5.36
CA LEU A 121 4.06 -19.22 4.45
C LEU A 121 4.56 -20.44 3.66
N ASP A 122 5.83 -20.84 3.78
CA ASP A 122 6.41 -21.90 2.95
C ASP A 122 5.66 -23.24 3.09
N ALA A 123 5.14 -23.55 4.29
CA ALA A 123 4.35 -24.74 4.55
C ALA A 123 2.89 -24.64 4.05
N SER A 124 2.44 -23.46 3.66
CA SER A 124 1.05 -23.19 3.24
C SER A 124 0.99 -22.12 2.16
N PRO A 125 1.65 -22.35 1.00
CA PRO A 125 1.87 -21.31 0.00
C PRO A 125 0.59 -20.90 -0.75
N SER A 126 -0.53 -21.62 -0.60
CA SER A 126 -1.80 -21.27 -1.25
C SER A 126 -2.70 -20.36 -0.42
N VAL A 127 -2.37 -20.11 0.85
CA VAL A 127 -3.16 -19.25 1.76
C VAL A 127 -2.29 -18.10 2.26
N ASP A 128 -2.92 -17.02 2.70
CA ASP A 128 -2.19 -15.95 3.40
C ASP A 128 -1.90 -16.35 4.86
N ALA A 129 -1.14 -15.50 5.55
CA ALA A 129 -0.92 -15.63 6.98
C ALA A 129 -2.25 -15.56 7.75
N SER A 130 -2.38 -16.38 8.79
CA SER A 130 -3.43 -16.21 9.79
C SER A 130 -2.88 -15.40 10.98
N GLN A 131 -3.77 -14.79 11.76
CA GLN A 131 -3.34 -14.08 12.97
C GLN A 131 -2.68 -15.04 13.97
N GLU A 132 -3.13 -16.30 14.04
CA GLU A 132 -2.52 -17.34 14.88
C GLU A 132 -1.11 -17.74 14.42
N CYS A 133 -0.81 -17.62 13.13
CA CYS A 133 0.56 -17.80 12.63
C CYS A 133 1.46 -16.61 13.03
N LEU A 134 0.94 -15.40 12.89
CA LEU A 134 1.64 -14.16 13.23
C LEU A 134 1.92 -14.06 14.73
N ASP A 135 0.95 -14.43 15.57
CA ASP A 135 1.07 -14.37 17.02
C ASP A 135 2.07 -15.39 17.57
N ARG A 136 2.42 -16.44 16.81
CA ARG A 136 3.49 -17.38 17.19
C ARG A 136 4.90 -16.79 17.10
N HIS A 137 5.10 -15.73 16.31
CA HIS A 137 6.39 -15.06 16.19
C HIS A 137 6.23 -13.55 16.39
N GLN A 138 5.87 -13.16 17.62
CA GLN A 138 5.95 -11.76 18.03
C GLN A 138 7.42 -11.36 18.22
N LEU A 139 7.84 -10.28 17.54
CA LEU A 139 9.24 -9.87 17.50
C LEU A 139 9.60 -9.00 18.71
N LEU A 140 10.82 -9.16 19.20
CA LEU A 140 11.38 -8.32 20.25
C LEU A 140 11.90 -7.00 19.67
N ILE A 141 11.74 -5.93 20.43
CA ILE A 141 12.43 -4.67 20.16
C ILE A 141 13.89 -4.86 20.54
N ALA A 142 14.79 -4.62 19.60
CA ALA A 142 16.20 -4.89 19.75
C ALA A 142 16.80 -4.13 20.95
N GLY A 143 17.66 -4.81 21.71
CA GLY A 143 18.23 -4.29 22.95
C GLY A 143 17.27 -4.25 24.14
N THR A 144 16.10 -4.90 24.05
CA THR A 144 15.12 -4.98 25.13
C THR A 144 14.47 -6.37 25.19
N ASP A 145 13.82 -6.68 26.32
CA ASP A 145 12.96 -7.87 26.46
C ASP A 145 11.48 -7.58 26.14
N SER A 146 11.19 -6.46 25.48
CA SER A 146 9.83 -6.01 25.18
C SER A 146 9.45 -6.34 23.74
N THR A 147 8.21 -6.73 23.52
CA THR A 147 7.57 -6.84 22.19
C THR A 147 6.79 -5.58 21.79
N LYS A 148 6.75 -4.58 22.68
CA LYS A 148 6.03 -3.32 22.49
C LYS A 148 6.99 -2.16 22.43
N PHE A 149 7.01 -1.45 21.31
CA PHE A 149 7.73 -0.18 21.19
C PHE A 149 6.81 0.97 21.61
N ARG A 150 7.20 1.73 22.65
CA ARG A 150 6.36 2.78 23.28
C ARG A 150 6.85 4.20 23.06
N ASN A 151 8.02 4.39 22.43
CA ASN A 151 8.57 5.72 22.18
C ASN A 151 7.90 6.37 20.96
N VAL A 152 6.59 6.62 21.09
CA VAL A 152 5.69 7.19 20.08
C VAL A 152 5.17 8.54 20.60
N SER A 153 6.03 9.37 21.21
CA SER A 153 5.58 10.36 22.20
C SER A 153 5.13 11.72 21.66
N ASN A 154 5.54 12.12 20.46
CA ASN A 154 5.21 13.45 19.92
C ASN A 154 4.00 13.40 18.98
N TYR A 155 2.94 14.14 19.29
CA TYR A 155 1.84 14.38 18.34
C TYR A 155 2.40 15.06 17.09
N GLY A 156 2.01 14.58 15.91
CA GLY A 156 2.45 15.13 14.63
C GLY A 156 2.66 14.06 13.57
N SER A 157 3.32 14.47 12.48
CA SER A 157 3.77 13.59 11.41
C SER A 157 5.24 13.26 11.59
N GLU A 158 5.60 11.98 11.62
CA GLU A 158 6.97 11.53 11.83
C GLU A 158 7.20 10.15 11.19
N MET A 159 8.41 9.96 10.63
CA MET A 159 8.91 8.63 10.29
C MET A 159 9.65 8.07 11.50
N ILE A 160 9.09 7.01 12.09
CA ILE A 160 9.63 6.35 13.28
C ILE A 160 10.38 5.10 12.85
N THR A 161 11.65 5.02 13.23
CA THR A 161 12.49 3.84 13.03
C THR A 161 12.54 3.00 14.30
N VAL A 162 12.24 1.72 14.19
CA VAL A 162 12.30 0.75 15.27
C VAL A 162 13.19 -0.41 14.87
N ARG A 163 14.17 -0.75 15.70
CA ARG A 163 14.99 -1.95 15.52
C ARG A 163 14.30 -3.15 16.14
N VAL A 164 14.11 -4.20 15.36
CA VAL A 164 13.49 -5.45 15.84
C VAL A 164 14.37 -6.65 15.52
N GLN A 165 14.29 -7.65 16.38
CA GLN A 165 15.05 -8.89 16.26
C GLN A 165 14.24 -9.93 15.49
N LEU A 166 14.71 -10.36 14.31
CA LEU A 166 14.14 -11.52 13.63
C LEU A 166 14.46 -12.82 14.39
N PRO A 167 13.58 -13.84 14.36
CA PRO A 167 13.85 -15.12 15.01
C PRO A 167 15.08 -15.79 14.38
N SER A 168 15.93 -16.40 15.23
CA SER A 168 17.13 -17.09 14.78
C SER A 168 16.84 -18.44 14.10
N ASP A 169 15.64 -18.98 14.30
CA ASP A 169 15.17 -20.28 13.84
C ASP A 169 14.16 -20.20 12.68
N VAL A 170 13.85 -19.01 12.16
CA VAL A 170 12.89 -18.81 11.07
C VAL A 170 13.58 -18.40 9.77
N ALA A 171 13.61 -19.30 8.78
CA ALA A 171 13.88 -18.96 7.38
C ALA A 171 12.63 -19.24 6.55
N CYS A 172 12.43 -18.44 5.50
CA CYS A 172 11.27 -18.53 4.62
C CYS A 172 11.57 -17.91 3.26
N GLN A 173 11.08 -18.56 2.20
CA GLN A 173 11.03 -17.95 0.87
C GLN A 173 9.94 -16.89 0.80
N HIS A 174 8.85 -17.11 1.53
CA HIS A 174 7.74 -16.16 1.64
C HIS A 174 7.29 -16.06 3.09
N CYS A 175 7.62 -14.95 3.73
CA CYS A 175 7.07 -14.56 5.01
C CYS A 175 6.13 -13.36 4.89
N VAL A 176 5.16 -13.29 5.79
CA VAL A 176 4.39 -12.08 6.06
C VAL A 176 4.94 -11.42 7.31
N PHE A 177 5.44 -10.20 7.15
CA PHE A 177 5.78 -9.30 8.26
C PHE A 177 4.57 -8.42 8.55
N GLN A 178 4.10 -8.37 9.80
CA GLN A 178 2.98 -7.54 10.21
C GLN A 178 3.45 -6.48 11.21
N TRP A 179 3.11 -5.22 10.92
CA TRP A 179 3.08 -4.13 11.88
C TRP A 179 1.66 -3.95 12.41
N LYS A 180 1.55 -3.76 13.73
CA LYS A 180 0.33 -3.33 14.41
C LYS A 180 0.63 -2.10 15.24
N TYR A 181 -0.18 -1.07 15.11
CA TYR A 181 -0.18 0.10 15.96
C TYR A 181 -1.47 0.16 16.76
N THR A 182 -1.34 0.16 18.09
CA THR A 182 -2.46 0.43 19.00
C THR A 182 -2.32 1.86 19.52
N ALA A 183 -3.25 2.74 19.14
CA ALA A 183 -3.29 4.12 19.60
C ALA A 183 -3.63 4.20 21.10
N ALA A 184 -3.45 5.37 21.71
CA ALA A 184 -3.72 5.59 23.14
C ALA A 184 -4.43 6.91 23.42
N ASN A 185 -5.23 7.40 22.47
CA ASN A 185 -6.05 8.61 22.60
C ASN A 185 -7.50 8.30 23.02
N SER A 186 -7.94 7.05 22.96
CA SER A 186 -9.29 6.64 23.39
C SER A 186 -9.38 6.55 24.91
N TRP A 187 -10.42 7.16 25.49
CA TRP A 187 -10.67 7.02 26.92
C TRP A 187 -11.21 5.64 27.24
N GLY A 188 -10.67 4.98 28.26
CA GLY A 188 -11.22 3.74 28.76
C GLY A 188 -10.70 3.37 30.14
N THR A 189 -11.21 2.25 30.66
CA THR A 189 -10.88 1.75 31.99
C THR A 189 -10.08 0.46 31.88
N ASN A 190 -8.95 0.41 32.59
CA ASN A 190 -8.15 -0.80 32.70
C ASN A 190 -8.94 -1.86 33.50
N PRO A 191 -9.20 -3.05 32.94
CA PRO A 191 -10.04 -4.06 33.59
C PRO A 191 -9.37 -4.72 34.82
N ILE A 192 -8.06 -4.56 34.99
CA ILE A 192 -7.29 -5.13 36.11
C ILE A 192 -7.14 -4.09 37.23
N THR A 193 -6.76 -2.87 36.89
CA THR A 193 -6.47 -1.83 37.89
C THR A 193 -7.64 -0.90 38.21
N ASN A 194 -8.75 -0.97 37.44
CA ASN A 194 -9.89 -0.05 37.49
C ASN A 194 -9.53 1.44 37.29
N GLN A 195 -8.34 1.74 36.78
CA GLN A 195 -7.94 3.10 36.45
C GLN A 195 -8.52 3.52 35.10
N SER A 196 -9.05 4.73 35.03
CA SER A 196 -9.60 5.32 33.81
C SER A 196 -8.66 6.39 33.25
N GLY A 197 -8.52 6.39 31.92
CA GLY A 197 -7.65 7.34 31.23
C GLY A 197 -7.46 7.02 29.76
N PRO A 198 -6.76 7.89 29.03
CA PRO A 198 -6.45 7.68 27.61
C PRO A 198 -5.56 6.43 27.44
N GLY A 199 -5.94 5.53 26.53
CA GLY A 199 -5.21 4.30 26.22
C GLY A 199 -5.31 3.19 27.27
N LEU A 200 -6.05 3.39 28.36
CA LEU A 200 -6.15 2.41 29.45
C LEU A 200 -7.22 1.34 29.23
N GLY A 201 -8.22 1.64 28.39
CA GLY A 201 -9.25 0.68 28.01
C GLY A 201 -8.75 -0.38 27.03
N ARG A 202 -9.55 -1.44 26.87
CA ARG A 202 -9.33 -2.43 25.80
C ARG A 202 -9.54 -1.80 24.41
N GLU A 203 -10.46 -0.85 24.30
CA GLU A 203 -10.95 -0.27 23.04
C GLU A 203 -10.08 0.90 22.60
N ASN A 204 -9.12 0.61 21.73
CA ASN A 204 -8.30 1.61 21.07
C ASN A 204 -8.34 1.42 19.56
N GLU A 205 -8.17 2.50 18.81
CA GLU A 205 -7.97 2.42 17.37
C GLU A 205 -6.70 1.63 17.05
N THR A 206 -6.81 0.75 16.05
CA THR A 206 -5.74 -0.14 15.64
C THR A 206 -5.44 0.09 14.17
N PHE A 207 -4.17 0.27 13.81
CA PHE A 207 -3.69 0.35 12.43
C PHE A 207 -2.79 -0.83 12.15
N MET A 208 -2.87 -1.39 10.94
CA MET A 208 -2.09 -2.55 10.55
C MET A 208 -1.36 -2.31 9.22
N GLY A 209 -0.27 -3.04 9.02
CA GLY A 209 0.37 -3.16 7.72
C GLY A 209 1.02 -4.53 7.59
N CYS A 210 0.86 -5.18 6.44
CA CYS A 210 1.56 -6.43 6.13
C CYS A 210 2.44 -6.28 4.91
N SER A 211 3.58 -6.95 4.92
CA SER A 211 4.58 -6.93 3.86
C SER A 211 5.04 -8.34 3.54
N ASP A 212 5.26 -8.64 2.27
CA ASP A 212 5.80 -9.92 1.82
C ASP A 212 7.34 -9.82 1.80
N ILE A 213 8.03 -10.62 2.60
CA ILE A 213 9.50 -10.61 2.75
C ILE A 213 10.07 -12.02 2.63
N ALA A 214 11.37 -12.14 2.43
CA ALA A 214 12.09 -13.41 2.54
C ALA A 214 13.14 -13.35 3.66
N ILE A 215 13.42 -14.49 4.28
CA ILE A 215 14.46 -14.62 5.29
C ILE A 215 15.33 -15.81 4.91
N LEU A 216 16.58 -15.53 4.56
CA LEU A 216 17.56 -16.53 4.16
C LEU A 216 18.22 -17.18 5.38
N PRO A 217 18.61 -18.47 5.31
CA PRO A 217 19.38 -19.10 6.36
C PRO A 217 20.71 -18.38 6.63
N ASN A 218 21.13 -18.34 7.90
CA ASN A 218 22.40 -17.72 8.27
C ASN A 218 23.58 -18.42 7.56
N GLY A 219 24.47 -17.64 6.95
CA GLY A 219 25.57 -18.15 6.11
C GLY A 219 25.20 -18.43 4.64
N SER A 220 23.95 -18.16 4.22
CA SER A 220 23.61 -18.13 2.79
C SER A 220 24.22 -16.89 2.12
N PRO A 221 24.71 -16.98 0.87
CA PRO A 221 25.13 -15.79 0.12
C PRO A 221 23.97 -14.78 0.05
N THR A 222 24.24 -13.53 0.39
CA THR A 222 23.27 -12.41 0.37
C THR A 222 22.91 -11.94 -1.03
N ASP A 223 23.55 -12.47 -2.07
CA ASP A 223 23.20 -12.17 -3.44
C ASP A 223 21.90 -12.88 -3.81
N LEU A 224 20.94 -12.10 -4.32
CA LEU A 224 19.70 -12.59 -4.91
C LEU A 224 20.03 -13.78 -5.85
N PRO A 225 19.29 -14.90 -5.81
CA PRO A 225 19.34 -15.82 -6.93
C PRO A 225 18.99 -15.02 -8.18
N ILE A 226 19.92 -14.95 -9.13
CA ILE A 226 19.66 -14.37 -10.45
C ILE A 226 18.43 -15.11 -10.97
N VAL A 227 17.29 -14.42 -11.03
CA VAL A 227 16.14 -14.91 -11.77
C VAL A 227 16.60 -14.90 -13.22
N ILE A 228 17.05 -16.06 -13.71
CA ILE A 228 17.25 -16.27 -15.13
C ILE A 228 15.84 -16.26 -15.72
N ILE A 229 15.36 -15.07 -16.09
CA ILE A 229 14.18 -14.94 -16.93
C ILE A 229 14.57 -15.65 -18.23
N PRO A 230 13.91 -16.75 -18.63
CA PRO A 230 14.20 -17.39 -19.89
C PRO A 230 13.88 -16.37 -20.99
N THR A 231 14.91 -15.77 -21.57
CA THR A 231 14.79 -14.92 -22.74
C THR A 231 14.13 -15.78 -23.81
N LYS A 232 12.96 -15.34 -24.26
CA LYS A 232 12.19 -15.98 -25.32
C LYS A 232 13.13 -16.25 -26.50
N THR A 233 13.55 -17.50 -26.65
CA THR A 233 14.47 -17.90 -27.71
C THR A 233 13.74 -17.69 -29.02
N THR A 234 14.16 -16.68 -29.76
CA THR A 234 13.81 -16.52 -31.17
C THR A 234 14.35 -17.74 -31.88
N ILE A 235 13.49 -18.71 -32.17
CA ILE A 235 13.82 -19.85 -33.01
C ILE A 235 14.10 -19.29 -34.40
N ALA A 236 15.38 -19.21 -34.77
CA ALA A 236 15.77 -19.01 -36.15
C ALA A 236 15.30 -20.22 -36.96
N SER A 237 14.49 -19.95 -37.97
CA SER A 237 14.05 -20.93 -38.96
C SER A 237 15.25 -21.46 -39.73
N THR A 238 15.68 -22.68 -39.44
CA THR A 238 16.63 -23.41 -40.28
C THR A 238 15.85 -24.46 -41.07
N SER A 239 15.91 -24.35 -42.38
CA SER A 239 15.35 -25.28 -43.36
C SER A 239 15.92 -26.69 -43.16
N VAL A 240 15.05 -27.65 -42.88
CA VAL A 240 15.41 -29.08 -42.81
C VAL A 240 15.23 -29.70 -44.20
N THR A 241 16.36 -30.00 -44.84
CA THR A 241 16.42 -30.88 -46.01
C THR A 241 16.17 -32.32 -45.57
N THR A 242 15.11 -32.91 -46.12
CA THR A 242 14.71 -34.30 -45.88
C THR A 242 15.75 -35.26 -46.48
N LYS A 243 16.39 -36.08 -45.63
CA LYS A 243 16.98 -37.35 -46.06
C LYS A 243 16.36 -38.50 -45.28
N THR A 244 15.63 -39.30 -46.01
CA THR A 244 15.04 -40.59 -45.65
C THR A 244 16.13 -41.55 -45.22
N SER A 245 15.99 -42.15 -44.04
CA SER A 245 16.58 -43.46 -43.76
C SER A 245 15.70 -44.24 -42.79
N THR A 246 15.41 -45.46 -43.22
CA THR A 246 14.52 -46.46 -42.65
C THR A 246 15.25 -47.22 -41.55
N THR A 247 14.64 -47.42 -40.38
CA THR A 247 14.91 -48.64 -39.58
C THR A 247 13.81 -48.94 -38.56
N THR A 248 13.74 -50.23 -38.27
CA THR A 248 12.60 -51.04 -37.83
C THR A 248 12.38 -51.07 -36.30
N ALA A 249 11.10 -50.99 -35.93
CA ALA A 249 10.34 -51.49 -34.78
C ALA A 249 10.99 -51.97 -33.45
N SER A 250 10.27 -51.63 -32.37
CA SER A 250 9.73 -52.43 -31.23
C SER A 250 9.97 -51.68 -29.90
N SER A 251 9.06 -51.51 -28.95
CA SER A 251 7.86 -52.24 -28.53
C SER A 251 7.05 -51.41 -27.51
N THR A 252 5.71 -51.63 -27.48
CA THR A 252 4.72 -51.61 -26.35
C THR A 252 4.73 -50.45 -25.32
N TYR A 253 3.63 -49.81 -24.93
CA TYR A 253 2.37 -50.36 -24.37
C TYR A 253 1.15 -49.44 -24.62
N TYR A 254 -0.04 -50.06 -24.59
CA TYR A 254 -1.37 -49.51 -24.89
C TYR A 254 -1.98 -48.66 -23.75
N TRP A 255 -2.65 -47.57 -24.14
CA TRP A 255 -3.63 -46.84 -23.32
C TRP A 255 -5.05 -47.27 -23.72
N THR A 256 -5.91 -47.56 -22.74
CA THR A 256 -7.36 -47.65 -22.95
C THR A 256 -8.08 -46.58 -22.14
N TRP A 257 -8.56 -45.56 -22.84
CA TRP A 257 -9.57 -44.63 -22.33
C TRP A 257 -10.96 -45.24 -22.54
N THR A 258 -11.76 -45.29 -21.48
CA THR A 258 -13.19 -45.61 -21.59
C THR A 258 -13.99 -44.31 -21.48
N SER A 259 -14.75 -44.01 -22.54
CA SER A 259 -15.73 -42.93 -22.60
C SER A 259 -17.00 -43.33 -21.84
N MET A 260 -17.63 -42.38 -21.16
CA MET A 260 -19.08 -42.45 -20.89
C MET A 260 -19.74 -41.11 -21.23
N THR A 261 -20.77 -41.24 -22.05
CA THR A 261 -21.69 -40.22 -22.55
C THR A 261 -22.84 -39.97 -21.58
N THR A 262 -23.12 -38.68 -21.39
CA THR A 262 -24.42 -37.99 -21.33
C THR A 262 -25.67 -38.69 -20.75
N THR A 263 -26.32 -38.00 -19.81
CA THR A 263 -27.79 -37.77 -19.84
C THR A 263 -28.13 -36.39 -19.26
N LYS A 264 -29.20 -35.79 -19.81
CA LYS A 264 -29.66 -34.40 -19.67
C LYS A 264 -31.02 -34.37 -18.96
N ALA A 265 -31.23 -33.41 -18.07
CA ALA A 265 -32.52 -32.76 -17.73
C ALA A 265 -32.16 -31.45 -16.98
N SER A 266 -32.34 -30.23 -17.51
CA SER A 266 -33.54 -29.47 -17.89
C SER A 266 -34.43 -29.07 -16.70
N THR A 267 -34.22 -27.84 -16.21
CA THR A 267 -35.27 -27.00 -15.64
C THR A 267 -34.97 -25.53 -15.90
N THR A 268 -36.05 -24.83 -16.23
CA THR A 268 -36.26 -23.51 -16.82
C THR A 268 -35.78 -22.31 -16.00
N SER A 269 -35.16 -21.35 -16.67
CA SER A 269 -34.88 -19.99 -16.19
C SER A 269 -35.97 -19.01 -16.67
N VAL A 270 -36.41 -18.14 -15.75
CA VAL A 270 -37.27 -16.99 -16.05
C VAL A 270 -36.38 -15.75 -16.07
N SER A 271 -36.36 -15.03 -17.20
CA SER A 271 -35.64 -13.77 -17.38
C SER A 271 -36.51 -12.57 -17.03
N SER A 272 -35.97 -11.60 -16.31
CA SER A 272 -36.50 -10.23 -16.26
C SER A 272 -35.38 -9.24 -16.56
N THR A 273 -35.39 -8.71 -17.77
CA THR A 273 -34.56 -7.61 -18.26
C THR A 273 -35.13 -6.28 -17.79
N ASN A 274 -34.32 -5.44 -17.14
CA ASN A 274 -34.58 -4.00 -17.00
C ASN A 274 -33.50 -3.21 -17.73
N HIS A 275 -33.93 -2.60 -18.83
CA HIS A 275 -33.23 -1.58 -19.61
C HIS A 275 -33.06 -0.30 -18.80
N TRP A 276 -31.87 0.31 -18.85
CA TRP A 276 -31.70 1.75 -18.63
C TRP A 276 -30.92 2.33 -19.82
N THR A 277 -31.60 3.16 -20.59
CA THR A 277 -31.08 3.93 -21.72
C THR A 277 -30.39 5.20 -21.25
N TRP A 278 -29.20 5.48 -21.79
CA TRP A 278 -28.57 6.82 -21.76
C TRP A 278 -28.61 7.42 -23.17
N PRO A 279 -28.94 8.72 -23.34
CA PRO A 279 -28.98 9.32 -24.66
C PRO A 279 -27.60 9.74 -25.15
N SER A 280 -27.37 9.48 -26.43
CA SER A 280 -26.27 9.98 -27.25
C SER A 280 -26.43 11.47 -27.58
N LEU A 281 -25.34 12.22 -27.58
CA LEU A 281 -25.17 13.38 -28.45
C LEU A 281 -23.78 13.39 -29.08
N SER A 282 -23.74 13.91 -30.30
CA SER A 282 -22.89 13.59 -31.43
C SER A 282 -21.61 14.44 -31.55
N THR A 283 -20.56 13.75 -32.02
CA THR A 283 -19.51 14.15 -32.98
C THR A 283 -19.20 15.64 -33.25
N HIS A 284 -17.94 16.01 -33.00
CA HIS A 284 -17.15 16.76 -33.97
C HIS A 284 -15.79 16.07 -34.15
N GLY A 285 -15.40 15.88 -35.41
CA GLY A 285 -14.26 15.08 -35.81
C GLY A 285 -12.94 15.83 -35.96
N SER A 286 -11.93 15.00 -36.22
CA SER A 286 -10.69 15.28 -36.94
C SER A 286 -9.59 16.03 -36.20
N SER A 287 -8.51 15.34 -35.83
CA SER A 287 -7.32 15.23 -36.67
C SER A 287 -6.19 14.55 -35.91
N SER A 288 -5.70 13.44 -36.44
CA SER A 288 -4.47 12.79 -36.03
C SER A 288 -3.26 13.65 -36.35
N VAL A 289 -2.52 14.09 -35.33
CA VAL A 289 -1.13 14.50 -35.48
C VAL A 289 -0.31 13.66 -34.52
N SER A 290 0.51 12.80 -35.11
CA SER A 290 1.62 12.13 -34.43
C SER A 290 2.60 13.19 -33.96
N SER A 291 2.70 13.43 -32.66
CA SER A 291 3.81 14.15 -32.06
C SER A 291 4.45 13.30 -30.98
N THR A 292 5.67 12.87 -31.29
CA THR A 292 6.65 12.30 -30.35
C THR A 292 6.74 13.22 -29.13
N THR A 293 6.15 12.82 -28.01
CA THR A 293 6.29 13.60 -26.77
C THR A 293 7.53 13.10 -26.03
N THR A 294 8.68 13.63 -26.46
CA THR A 294 9.85 13.74 -25.61
C THR A 294 9.36 14.26 -24.25
N THR A 295 9.55 13.50 -23.17
CA THR A 295 9.29 13.99 -21.82
C THR A 295 10.40 14.97 -21.47
N THR A 296 10.36 16.13 -22.12
CA THR A 296 11.18 17.27 -21.76
C THR A 296 10.66 17.70 -20.40
N THR A 297 11.48 17.58 -19.37
CA THR A 297 11.24 18.20 -18.07
C THR A 297 11.11 19.71 -18.31
N ILE A 298 9.87 20.20 -18.43
CA ILE A 298 9.64 21.63 -18.68
C ILE A 298 9.85 22.33 -17.34
N ARG A 299 11.03 22.88 -17.15
CA ARG A 299 11.28 23.89 -16.12
C ARG A 299 10.22 24.98 -16.26
N ARG A 300 9.69 25.50 -15.15
CA ARG A 300 8.79 26.65 -15.18
C ARG A 300 9.33 27.73 -16.15
N PRO A 301 8.52 28.24 -17.10
CA PRO A 301 8.96 29.31 -17.99
C PRO A 301 9.44 30.53 -17.19
N LEU A 302 10.61 31.07 -17.56
CA LEU A 302 11.12 32.34 -17.03
C LEU A 302 10.12 33.44 -17.40
N GLY A 303 9.34 33.91 -16.41
CA GLY A 303 8.29 34.91 -16.60
C GLY A 303 6.88 34.45 -16.19
N LEU A 304 6.67 33.16 -15.87
CA LEU A 304 5.40 32.74 -15.28
C LEU A 304 5.31 33.28 -13.85
N THR A 305 4.47 34.29 -13.65
CA THR A 305 4.27 34.93 -12.35
C THR A 305 3.17 34.29 -11.54
N THR A 306 2.32 33.43 -12.12
CA THR A 306 1.27 32.68 -11.44
C THR A 306 1.63 31.21 -11.28
N TRP A 307 1.15 30.58 -10.21
CA TRP A 307 1.36 29.15 -10.00
C TRP A 307 0.53 28.31 -11.00
N SER A 308 1.10 27.20 -11.49
CA SER A 308 0.41 26.22 -12.35
C SER A 308 0.63 24.78 -11.86
N SER A 309 -0.43 23.98 -11.99
CA SER A 309 -0.46 22.54 -11.70
C SER A 309 -0.02 21.65 -12.86
N ASP A 310 0.45 22.22 -13.99
CA ASP A 310 0.77 21.48 -15.23
C ASP A 310 2.11 20.73 -15.16
N PHE A 311 2.45 20.23 -13.97
CA PHE A 311 3.62 19.39 -13.73
C PHE A 311 4.97 20.02 -14.03
N PHE A 312 5.07 21.34 -13.83
CA PHE A 312 6.32 22.08 -13.89
C PHE A 312 7.22 21.80 -12.69
N GLU A 313 8.53 21.86 -12.89
CA GLU A 313 9.47 21.86 -11.77
C GLU A 313 9.68 23.27 -11.24
N TYR A 314 9.42 23.44 -9.96
CA TYR A 314 9.72 24.64 -9.18
C TYR A 314 10.99 24.40 -8.37
N GLN A 315 11.91 25.35 -8.42
CA GLN A 315 13.15 25.33 -7.65
C GLN A 315 12.97 26.11 -6.35
N ALA A 316 13.83 25.88 -5.36
CA ALA A 316 13.87 26.73 -4.18
C ALA A 316 14.08 28.19 -4.60
N ASP A 317 13.43 29.10 -3.89
CA ASP A 317 13.37 30.54 -4.13
C ASP A 317 12.54 31.00 -5.34
N ASP A 318 11.97 30.10 -6.14
CA ASP A 318 11.02 30.47 -7.20
C ASP A 318 9.79 31.17 -6.60
N GLU A 319 9.46 32.37 -7.09
CA GLU A 319 8.30 33.13 -6.63
C GLU A 319 7.11 33.00 -7.59
N VAL A 320 5.90 32.82 -7.05
CA VAL A 320 4.64 32.72 -7.79
C VAL A 320 3.52 33.44 -7.06
N MET A 321 2.53 33.89 -7.82
CA MET A 321 1.24 34.37 -7.35
C MET A 321 0.25 33.21 -7.36
N TYR A 322 -0.43 33.00 -6.24
CA TYR A 322 -1.53 32.06 -6.16
C TYR A 322 -2.60 32.65 -5.25
N ASP A 323 -3.83 32.70 -5.75
CA ASP A 323 -4.99 33.30 -5.06
C ASP A 323 -4.73 34.73 -4.50
N GLY A 324 -4.08 35.57 -5.32
CA GLY A 324 -3.78 36.96 -4.95
C GLY A 324 -2.63 37.14 -3.94
N ILE A 325 -2.04 36.07 -3.43
CA ILE A 325 -0.92 36.11 -2.49
C ILE A 325 0.36 35.67 -3.19
N LYS A 326 1.47 36.36 -2.89
CA LYS A 326 2.79 36.01 -3.40
C LYS A 326 3.44 34.96 -2.50
N TYR A 327 3.91 33.87 -3.09
CA TYR A 327 4.60 32.78 -2.40
C TYR A 327 6.00 32.57 -2.98
N ARG A 328 6.91 32.15 -2.11
CA ARG A 328 8.25 31.67 -2.45
C ARG A 328 8.30 30.15 -2.26
N CYS A 329 8.84 29.45 -3.23
CA CYS A 329 9.14 28.03 -3.14
C CYS A 329 10.27 27.80 -2.12
N VAL A 330 10.05 26.93 -1.14
CA VAL A 330 11.01 26.65 -0.05
C VAL A 330 11.89 25.45 -0.39
N VAL A 331 11.31 24.45 -1.06
CA VAL A 331 11.99 23.21 -1.44
C VAL A 331 11.60 22.86 -2.87
N ALA A 332 12.60 22.52 -3.70
CA ALA A 332 12.35 22.14 -5.08
C ALA A 332 11.40 20.94 -5.17
N HIS A 333 10.39 21.04 -6.02
CA HIS A 333 9.38 19.99 -6.20
C HIS A 333 8.73 20.13 -7.57
N ARG A 334 8.06 19.06 -8.01
CA ARG A 334 7.21 19.10 -9.21
C ARG A 334 5.80 19.48 -8.81
N SER A 335 5.19 20.44 -9.49
CA SER A 335 3.82 20.84 -9.20
C SER A 335 2.82 19.76 -9.63
N PHE A 336 1.69 19.75 -8.95
CA PHE A 336 0.47 18.99 -9.24
C PHE A 336 -0.66 19.68 -8.48
N PRO A 337 -1.94 19.37 -8.74
CA PRO A 337 -3.06 20.13 -8.16
C PRO A 337 -3.02 20.31 -6.63
N ALA A 338 -2.49 19.33 -5.88
CA ALA A 338 -2.38 19.39 -4.42
C ALA A 338 -1.05 20.01 -3.91
N ALA A 339 -0.12 20.39 -4.79
CA ALA A 339 1.09 21.14 -4.46
C ALA A 339 0.91 22.66 -4.62
N ALA A 340 -0.33 23.15 -4.66
CA ALA A 340 -0.63 24.58 -4.76
C ALA A 340 -0.10 25.34 -3.53
N PRO A 341 0.44 26.56 -3.69
CA PRO A 341 0.91 27.37 -2.57
C PRO A 341 -0.22 27.65 -1.58
N GLY A 342 0.02 27.42 -0.30
CA GLY A 342 -0.99 27.65 0.73
C GLY A 342 -0.58 27.14 2.10
N PRO A 343 -1.46 27.31 3.11
CA PRO A 343 -1.15 26.94 4.50
C PRO A 343 -0.83 25.45 4.71
N LEU A 344 -1.38 24.57 3.85
CA LEU A 344 -1.19 23.12 3.93
C LEU A 344 0.03 22.61 3.15
N THR A 345 0.65 23.46 2.33
CA THR A 345 1.84 23.14 1.54
C THR A 345 3.05 23.97 1.98
N TRP A 346 3.09 24.35 3.26
CA TRP A 346 4.15 25.19 3.86
C TRP A 346 5.56 24.60 3.69
N ALA A 347 5.66 23.27 3.55
CA ALA A 347 6.91 22.56 3.28
C ALA A 347 7.48 22.87 1.88
N TRP A 348 6.63 23.31 0.96
CA TRP A 348 6.99 23.67 -0.42
C TRP A 348 6.87 25.16 -0.67
N TRP A 349 6.01 25.89 0.05
CA TRP A 349 5.69 27.29 -0.22
C TRP A 349 5.62 28.14 1.05
N LYS A 350 6.21 29.33 1.01
CA LYS A 350 6.13 30.32 2.09
C LYS A 350 5.56 31.63 1.56
N PRO A 351 4.54 32.24 2.19
CA PRO A 351 4.03 33.53 1.77
C PRO A 351 5.08 34.62 1.97
N ILE A 352 5.23 35.49 0.98
CA ILE A 352 6.06 36.70 1.08
C ILE A 352 5.13 37.79 1.61
N GLN A 353 5.31 38.19 2.87
CA GLN A 353 4.63 39.38 3.39
C GLN A 353 5.25 40.59 2.70
N GLU A 354 4.47 41.34 1.92
CA GLU A 354 4.88 42.69 1.55
C GLU A 354 4.92 43.52 2.83
N GLU A 355 6.10 44.01 3.21
CA GLU A 355 6.23 44.99 4.29
C GLU A 355 5.32 46.18 3.96
N GLN A 356 4.19 46.28 4.65
CA GLN A 356 3.49 47.56 4.75
C GLN A 356 4.47 48.54 5.40
N LYS A 357 5.08 49.38 4.56
CA LYS A 357 5.76 50.60 4.99
C LYS A 357 4.80 51.34 5.91
N ARG A 358 5.11 51.34 7.21
CA ARG A 358 4.48 52.24 8.18
C ARG A 358 4.70 53.67 7.69
N PHE A 359 3.60 54.35 7.37
CA PHE A 359 3.53 55.80 7.41
C PHE A 359 2.97 56.23 8.75
#